data_AF-A0A1I1X4X4-F1
#
_entry.id   AF-A0A1I1X4X4-F1
#
_cell.length_a   1.000
_cell.length_b   1.000
_cell.length_c   1.000
_cell.angle_alpha   90.00
_cell.angle_beta   90.00
_cell.angle_gamma   90.00
#
_symmetry.space_group_name_H-M   'P 1'
#
loop_
_entity.id
_entity.type
_entity.pdbx_description
1 polymer ?
#
loop_
_entity_poly.entity_id
_entity_poly.type
_entity_poly.pdbx_seq_one_letter_code
_entity_poly.pdbx_strand_id
1 'polypeptide(L)' 'MAKNTKQTSKRVASKASKVLRDGRYSKTSKSVAGSALSQTKKK' A
#
# COMPACT_ATOMS: atom_id res chain seq x y z
N MET A 1 21.49 9.15 6.13
CA MET A 1 20.59 8.23 5.39
C MET A 1 19.97 9.00 4.22
N ALA A 2 20.00 8.46 3.00
CA ALA A 2 19.42 9.13 1.83
C ALA A 2 17.88 9.10 1.88
N LYS A 3 17.24 10.22 1.52
CA LYS A 3 15.77 10.32 1.46
C LYS A 3 15.24 9.56 0.24
N ASN A 4 14.39 8.57 0.47
CA ASN A 4 13.70 7.88 -0.62
C ASN A 4 12.53 8.75 -1.14
N THR A 5 12.59 9.14 -2.41
CA THR A 5 11.56 9.94 -3.09
C THR A 5 10.58 9.11 -3.91
N LYS A 6 10.82 7.80 -4.06
CA LYS A 6 9.90 6.88 -4.76
C LYS A 6 8.64 6.70 -3.92
N GLN A 7 7.49 6.77 -4.57
CA GLN A 7 6.19 6.70 -3.91
C GLN A 7 5.26 5.77 -4.69
N THR A 8 4.37 5.10 -3.97
CA THR A 8 3.33 4.28 -4.54
C THR A 8 2.33 5.14 -5.32
N SER A 9 2.04 4.74 -6.55
CA SER A 9 1.08 5.44 -7.40
C SER A 9 -0.35 5.31 -6.86
N LYS A 10 -1.22 6.29 -7.18
CA LYS A 10 -2.63 6.29 -6.75
C LYS A 10 -3.39 5.01 -7.16
N ARG A 11 -3.06 4.44 -8.33
CA ARG A 11 -3.68 3.20 -8.83
C ARG A 11 -3.35 2.00 -7.94
N VAL A 12 -2.08 1.88 -7.56
CA VAL A 12 -1.61 0.80 -6.67
C VAL A 12 -2.15 0.99 -5.25
N ALA A 13 -2.15 2.23 -4.75
CA ALA A 13 -2.76 2.58 -3.47
C ALA A 13 -4.23 2.12 -3.38
N SER A 14 -5.01 2.40 -4.42
CA SER A 14 -6.41 2.02 -4.50
C SER A 14 -6.61 0.49 -4.44
N LYS A 15 -5.73 -0.27 -5.13
CA LYS A 15 -5.75 -1.74 -5.07
C LYS A 15 -5.36 -2.25 -3.68
N ALA A 16 -4.32 -1.68 -3.06
CA ALA A 16 -3.88 -2.04 -1.72
C ALA A 16 -4.98 -1.78 -0.66
N SER A 17 -5.71 -0.67 -0.77
CA SER A 17 -6.87 -0.40 0.09
C SER A 17 -7.97 -1.46 -0.07
N LYS A 18 -8.23 -1.93 -1.29
CA LYS A 18 -9.18 -3.04 -1.51
C LYS A 18 -8.70 -4.34 -0.86
N VAL A 19 -7.41 -4.67 -0.99
CA VAL A 19 -6.80 -5.87 -0.37
C VAL A 19 -6.92 -5.85 1.16
N LEU A 20 -6.74 -4.69 1.80
CA LEU A 20 -6.91 -4.56 3.25
C LEU A 20 -8.35 -4.79 3.71
N ARG A 21 -9.32 -4.32 2.93
CA ARG A 21 -10.75 -4.39 3.27
C ARG A 21 -11.39 -5.73 2.92
N ASP A 22 -10.76 -6.51 2.05
CA ASP A 22 -11.28 -7.80 1.61
C ASP A 22 -10.86 -8.91 2.60
N GLY A 23 -11.87 -9.63 3.10
CA GLY A 23 -11.71 -10.72 4.07
C GLY A 23 -10.99 -11.95 3.53
N ARG A 24 -10.92 -12.10 2.19
CA ARG A 24 -10.37 -13.30 1.52
C ARG A 24 -8.83 -13.30 1.47
N TYR A 25 -8.18 -12.16 1.71
CA TYR A 25 -6.73 -12.07 1.67
C TYR A 25 -6.07 -12.49 2.99
N SER A 26 -4.95 -13.19 2.87
CA SER A 26 -4.12 -13.62 4.00
C SER A 26 -3.52 -12.42 4.76
N LYS A 27 -3.08 -12.67 6.00
CA LYS A 27 -2.41 -11.66 6.84
C LYS A 27 -1.16 -11.08 6.15
N THR A 28 -0.41 -11.91 5.42
CA THR A 28 0.77 -11.49 4.65
C THR A 28 0.39 -10.51 3.53
N SER A 29 -0.63 -10.83 2.73
CA SER A 29 -1.10 -9.93 1.67
C SER A 29 -1.57 -8.59 2.22
N LYS A 30 -2.27 -8.60 3.37
CA LYS A 30 -2.70 -7.39 4.06
C LYS A 30 -1.52 -6.57 4.58
N SER A 31 -0.49 -7.21 5.13
CA SER A 31 0.73 -6.52 5.57
C SER A 31 1.44 -5.81 4.41
N VAL A 32 1.63 -6.50 3.27
CA VAL A 32 2.23 -5.92 2.06
C VAL A 32 1.39 -4.75 1.53
N ALA A 33 0.07 -4.88 1.52
CA ALA A 33 -0.84 -3.80 1.13
C ALA A 33 -0.73 -2.59 2.06
N GLY A 34 -0.59 -2.80 3.37
CA GLY A 34 -0.35 -1.74 4.35
C GLY A 34 0.96 -0.98 4.08
N SER A 35 2.04 -1.70 3.81
CA SER A 35 3.33 -1.10 3.43
C SER A 35 3.25 -0.31 2.12
N ALA A 36 2.49 -0.81 1.13
CA ALA A 36 2.29 -0.08 -0.11
C ALA A 36 1.52 1.24 0.12
N LEU A 37 0.52 1.24 1.01
CA LEU A 37 -0.26 2.43 1.37
C LEU A 37 0.54 3.48 2.15
N SER A 38 1.40 3.06 3.07
CA SER A 38 2.23 4.02 3.84
C SER A 38 3.22 4.78 2.96
N GLN A 39 3.61 4.19 1.83
CA GLN A 39 4.48 4.79 0.81
C GLN A 39 3.73 5.59 -0.26
N THR A 40 2.43 5.85 -0.08
CA THR A 40 1.64 6.61 -1.07
C THR A 40 1.88 8.10 -0.97
N LYS A 41 1.86 8.76 -2.12
CA LYS A 41 2.03 10.21 -2.20
C LYS A 41 0.84 10.89 -1.53
N LYS A 42 1.08 11.62 -0.44
CA LYS A 42 0.07 12.48 0.21
C LYS A 42 -0.38 13.56 -0.79
N LYS A 43 -1.67 13.88 -0.75
CA LYS A 43 -2.25 14.97 -1.56
C LYS A 43 -1.79 16.32 -1.02
#